data_AF-A0A969ILK0-F1
#
_entry.id   AF-A0A969ILK0-F1
#
_cell.length_a   1.000
_cell.length_b   1.000
_cell.length_c   1.000
_cell.angle_alpha   90.00
_cell.angle_beta   90.00
_cell.angle_gamma   90.00
#
_symmetry.space_group_name_H-M   'P 1'
#
loop_
_entity.id
_entity.type
_entity.pdbx_description
1 polymer ?
#
loop_
_entity_poly.entity_id
_entity_poly.type
_entity_poly.pdbx_seq_one_letter_code
_entity_poly.pdbx_strand_id
1 'polypeptide(L)'
;MPVRRKTRKGDGYLDGQFLVAMPAMSDKRFARSVIYLCAHSVQGAMGLIVNQRASHITFAELLGQLSIGGNDDGTEGLEPDLADLDVHVGGPVETGRGFVLHSSDYFAADSTLPIDDGVSLTATVDILRAIASGKGP
;
A
#
# COMPACT_ATOMS: atom_id res chain seq x y z
N MET A 1 -7.98 -19.39 -24.75
CA MET A 1 -9.22 -18.61 -24.57
C MET A 1 -8.81 -17.16 -24.27
N PRO A 2 -8.97 -16.19 -25.18
CA PRO A 2 -8.58 -14.81 -24.89
C PRO A 2 -9.61 -14.19 -23.96
N VAL A 3 -9.16 -13.74 -22.79
CA VAL A 3 -10.01 -13.08 -21.79
C VAL A 3 -10.46 -11.73 -22.36
N ARG A 4 -11.77 -11.57 -22.42
CA ARG A 4 -12.48 -10.46 -23.04
C ARG A 4 -12.28 -9.20 -22.21
N ARG A 5 -11.46 -8.28 -22.73
CA ARG A 5 -11.18 -6.94 -22.20
C ARG A 5 -12.50 -6.20 -21.92
N LYS A 6 -12.93 -6.11 -20.66
CA LYS A 6 -14.02 -5.22 -20.26
C LYS A 6 -13.42 -3.82 -20.22
N THR A 7 -13.66 -3.03 -21.26
CA THR A 7 -13.48 -1.58 -21.21
C THR A 7 -14.22 -1.01 -19.99
N ARG A 8 -13.49 -0.56 -18.95
CA ARG A 8 -14.07 0.27 -17.90
C ARG A 8 -14.39 1.64 -18.50
N LYS A 9 -15.62 2.06 -18.30
CA LYS A 9 -16.34 3.09 -19.05
C LYS A 9 -16.27 4.41 -18.28
N GLY A 10 -15.60 5.43 -18.82
CA GLY A 10 -15.76 6.84 -18.41
C GLY A 10 -14.49 7.70 -18.49
N ASP A 11 -14.55 8.77 -19.27
CA ASP A 11 -13.58 9.85 -19.44
C ASP A 11 -12.95 10.38 -18.12
N GLY A 12 -11.62 10.53 -18.07
CA GLY A 12 -10.95 11.49 -17.16
C GLY A 12 -10.42 11.00 -15.81
N TYR A 13 -10.64 9.74 -15.41
CA TYR A 13 -10.12 9.22 -14.15
C TYR A 13 -8.80 8.46 -14.32
N LEU A 14 -7.98 8.45 -13.26
CA LEU A 14 -6.56 8.07 -13.29
C LEU A 14 -6.26 6.92 -12.31
N ASP A 15 -7.29 6.19 -11.87
CA ASP A 15 -7.14 5.01 -11.03
C ASP A 15 -6.20 4.00 -11.69
N GLY A 16 -5.30 3.40 -10.92
CA GLY A 16 -4.30 2.46 -11.43
C GLY A 16 -3.14 3.11 -12.20
N GLN A 17 -3.10 4.44 -12.31
CA GLN A 17 -1.99 5.14 -12.96
C GLN A 17 -0.92 5.57 -11.95
N PHE A 18 0.29 5.79 -12.45
CA PHE A 18 1.38 6.40 -11.67
C PHE A 18 1.53 7.88 -12.00
N LEU A 19 1.63 8.71 -10.96
CA LEU A 19 2.08 10.08 -11.06
C LEU A 19 3.59 10.12 -10.76
N VAL A 20 4.37 10.60 -11.73
CA VAL A 20 5.82 10.74 -11.59
C VAL A 20 6.15 12.21 -11.41
N ALA A 21 6.77 12.54 -10.29
CA ALA A 21 7.18 13.89 -10.01
C ALA A 21 8.26 14.36 -11.00
N MET A 22 8.02 15.51 -11.62
CA MET A 22 8.99 16.12 -12.53
C MET A 22 10.22 16.60 -11.75
N PRO A 23 11.42 16.64 -12.37
CA PRO A 23 12.64 17.09 -11.70
C PRO A 23 12.56 18.49 -11.07
N ALA A 24 11.72 19.37 -11.64
CA ALA A 24 11.49 20.73 -11.15
C ALA A 24 10.38 20.83 -10.07
N MET A 25 9.93 19.71 -9.50
CA MET A 25 8.90 19.69 -8.46
C MET A 25 9.31 20.54 -7.26
N SER A 26 8.55 21.62 -7.00
CA SER A 26 8.89 22.60 -5.97
C SER A 26 8.52 22.15 -4.56
N ASP A 27 7.48 21.31 -4.44
CA ASP A 27 7.10 20.73 -3.15
C ASP A 27 8.04 19.58 -2.80
N LYS A 28 8.82 19.76 -1.72
CA LYS A 28 9.77 18.77 -1.20
C LYS A 28 9.09 17.45 -0.82
N ARG A 29 7.81 17.46 -0.43
CA ARG A 29 7.07 16.25 -0.04
C ARG A 29 6.92 15.28 -1.21
N PHE A 30 6.84 15.80 -2.43
CA PHE A 30 6.66 15.02 -3.66
C PHE A 30 7.90 15.06 -4.55
N ALA A 31 9.01 15.64 -4.10
CA ALA A 31 10.23 15.68 -4.90
C ALA A 31 10.72 14.26 -5.19
N ARG A 32 10.86 13.92 -6.47
CA ARG A 32 11.25 12.58 -6.96
C ARG A 32 10.33 11.45 -6.47
N SER A 33 9.07 11.74 -6.14
CA SER A 33 8.09 10.72 -5.76
C SER A 33 7.48 10.04 -6.98
N VAL A 34 7.18 8.75 -6.83
CA VAL A 34 6.29 7.98 -7.69
C VAL A 34 5.05 7.66 -6.86
N ILE A 35 3.89 8.12 -7.31
CA ILE A 35 2.62 7.99 -6.59
C ILE A 35 1.72 7.06 -7.38
N TYR A 36 1.23 6.00 -6.76
CA TYR A 36 0.22 5.13 -7.35
C TYR A 36 -1.17 5.66 -6.99
N LEU A 37 -2.01 5.93 -8.00
CA LEU A 37 -3.34 6.45 -7.78
C LEU A 37 -4.33 5.32 -7.51
N CYS A 38 -4.88 5.30 -6.29
CA CYS A 38 -5.76 4.25 -5.81
C CYS A 38 -7.24 4.55 -6.06
N ALA A 39 -7.61 5.83 -6.01
CA ALA A 39 -8.95 6.29 -6.33
C ALA A 39 -8.89 7.69 -6.96
N HIS A 40 -9.69 7.96 -7.99
CA HIS A 40 -9.84 9.26 -8.61
C HIS A 40 -11.31 9.47 -9.02
N SER A 41 -11.90 10.54 -8.52
CA SER A 41 -13.30 10.89 -8.73
C SER A 41 -13.46 12.40 -8.78
N VAL A 42 -14.68 12.89 -9.07
CA VAL A 42 -14.98 14.33 -8.98
C VAL A 42 -14.80 14.90 -7.58
N GLN A 43 -14.83 14.06 -6.55
CA GLN A 43 -14.62 14.46 -5.16
C GLN A 43 -13.13 14.60 -4.81
N GLY A 44 -12.22 14.08 -5.63
CA GLY A 44 -10.78 14.16 -5.41
C GLY A 44 -10.04 12.88 -5.81
N ALA A 45 -8.76 12.83 -5.44
CA ALA A 45 -7.88 11.70 -5.71
C ALA A 45 -7.17 11.21 -4.44
N MET A 46 -7.03 9.90 -4.32
CA MET A 46 -6.26 9.21 -3.29
C MET A 46 -5.12 8.46 -3.98
N GLY A 47 -3.90 8.66 -3.49
CA GLY A 47 -2.73 7.93 -3.98
C GLY A 47 -1.70 7.72 -2.90
N LEU A 48 -0.80 6.77 -3.15
CA LEU A 48 0.26 6.36 -2.22
C LEU A 48 1.61 6.52 -2.89
N ILE A 49 2.56 7.14 -2.20
CA ILE A 49 3.96 7.17 -2.65
C ILE A 49 4.55 5.77 -2.45
N VAL A 50 5.10 5.19 -3.52
CA VAL A 50 5.61 3.81 -3.52
C VAL A 50 7.14 3.72 -3.50
N ASN A 51 7.85 4.83 -3.61
CA ASN A 51 9.31 4.85 -3.77
C ASN A 51 10.05 5.62 -2.66
N GLN A 52 9.36 6.03 -1.59
CA GLN A 52 9.97 6.70 -0.44
C GLN A 52 9.90 5.80 0.78
N ARG A 53 11.05 5.29 1.20
CA ARG A 53 11.16 4.43 2.40
C ARG A 53 11.05 5.29 3.65
N ALA A 54 10.36 4.78 4.66
CA ALA A 54 10.29 5.38 5.98
C ALA A 54 11.55 5.00 6.77
N SER A 55 12.51 5.91 6.89
CA SER A 55 13.80 5.64 7.53
C SER A 55 13.74 5.43 9.05
N HIS A 56 12.57 5.60 9.66
CA HIS A 56 12.37 5.63 11.11
C HIS A 56 11.48 4.49 11.62
N ILE A 57 11.05 3.59 10.73
CA ILE A 57 10.19 2.47 11.09
C ILE A 57 10.47 1.28 10.18
N THR A 58 10.76 0.14 10.79
CA THR A 58 10.85 -1.16 10.11
C THR A 58 9.52 -1.90 10.20
N PHE A 59 9.33 -2.91 9.34
CA PHE A 59 8.12 -3.73 9.39
C PHE A 59 7.99 -4.47 10.73
N ALA A 60 9.09 -5.02 11.26
CA ALA A 60 9.11 -5.68 12.56
C ALA A 60 8.71 -4.74 13.71
N GLU A 61 9.25 -3.51 13.74
CA GLU A 61 8.85 -2.50 14.73
C GLU A 61 7.37 -2.13 14.62
N LEU A 62 6.85 -2.03 13.39
CA LEU A 62 5.44 -1.75 13.14
C LEU A 62 4.52 -2.88 13.67
N LEU A 63 4.93 -4.14 13.51
CA LEU A 63 4.21 -5.28 14.07
C LEU A 63 4.24 -5.30 15.59
N GLY A 64 5.39 -5.01 16.20
CA GLY A 64 5.53 -4.87 17.66
C GLY A 64 4.61 -3.78 18.22
N GLN A 65 4.61 -2.59 17.61
CA GLN A 65 3.73 -1.47 18.00
C GLN A 65 2.23 -1.80 17.90
N LEU A 66 1.84 -2.68 16.98
CA LEU A 66 0.45 -3.10 16.79
C LEU A 66 0.09 -4.38 17.56
N SER A 67 1.04 -4.93 18.34
CA SER A 67 0.90 -6.21 19.06
C SER A 67 0.45 -7.34 18.12
N ILE A 68 1.16 -7.49 16.99
CA ILE A 68 0.93 -8.51 15.97
C ILE A 68 2.13 -9.45 15.93
N GLY A 69 1.89 -10.76 16.16
CA GLY A 69 3.00 -11.71 16.32
C GLY A 69 3.60 -11.63 17.73
N GLY A 70 4.14 -12.74 18.23
CA GLY A 70 4.40 -12.94 19.65
C GLY A 70 5.44 -11.99 20.26
N ASN A 71 5.11 -11.51 21.46
CA ASN A 71 5.90 -10.74 22.44
C ASN A 71 6.50 -9.42 21.94
N ASP A 72 6.76 -8.50 22.89
CA ASP A 72 7.01 -7.04 22.73
C ASP A 72 8.01 -6.61 21.64
N ASP A 73 8.79 -7.52 21.08
CA ASP A 73 9.89 -7.23 20.14
C ASP A 73 9.56 -7.54 18.66
N GLY A 74 8.39 -8.08 18.35
CA GLY A 74 7.87 -8.23 16.96
C GLY A 74 8.71 -9.09 16.01
N THR A 75 9.75 -9.78 16.50
CA THR A 75 10.76 -10.48 15.69
C THR A 75 10.72 -12.01 15.84
N GLU A 76 10.05 -12.53 16.88
CA GLU A 76 9.97 -13.97 17.13
C GLU A 76 8.86 -14.63 16.31
N GLY A 77 9.24 -15.26 15.20
CA GLY A 77 8.33 -16.05 14.34
C GLY A 77 8.01 -15.44 12.97
N LEU A 78 8.59 -14.28 12.64
CA LEU A 78 8.57 -13.77 11.28
C LEU A 78 9.50 -14.59 10.39
N GLU A 79 9.03 -14.92 9.18
CA GLU A 79 9.95 -15.42 8.16
C GLU A 79 11.03 -14.37 7.87
N PRO A 80 12.29 -14.78 7.66
CA PRO A 80 13.39 -13.86 7.43
C PRO A 80 13.13 -12.93 6.24
N ASP A 81 12.38 -13.38 5.23
CA ASP A 81 12.01 -12.58 4.05
C ASP A 81 11.03 -11.43 4.39
N LEU A 82 10.22 -11.59 5.45
CA LEU A 82 9.28 -10.57 5.92
C LEU A 82 9.96 -9.51 6.80
N ALA A 83 11.06 -9.86 7.46
CA ALA A 83 11.83 -8.93 8.28
C ALA A 83 12.52 -7.83 7.44
N ASP A 84 12.85 -8.16 6.18
CA ASP A 84 13.44 -7.23 5.21
C ASP A 84 12.41 -6.37 4.45
N LEU A 85 11.12 -6.47 4.78
CA LEU A 85 10.09 -5.69 4.12
C LEU A 85 10.22 -4.20 4.48
N ASP A 86 10.45 -3.38 3.45
CA ASP A 86 10.52 -1.93 3.63
C ASP A 86 9.13 -1.33 3.87
N VAL A 87 9.02 -0.50 4.91
CA VAL A 87 7.85 0.36 5.10
C VAL A 87 8.04 1.65 4.31
N HIS A 88 7.02 2.04 3.56
CA HIS A 88 7.04 3.26 2.74
C HIS A 88 6.18 4.36 3.35
N VAL A 89 6.59 5.62 3.16
CA VAL A 89 5.79 6.78 3.53
C VAL A 89 4.72 6.98 2.46
N GLY A 90 3.46 6.65 2.76
CA GLY A 90 2.37 6.72 1.78
C GLY A 90 1.98 8.14 1.35
N GLY A 91 2.20 9.15 2.20
CA GLY A 91 1.89 10.56 1.90
C GLY A 91 1.72 11.42 3.14
N PRO A 92 1.49 12.74 2.98
CA PRO A 92 1.49 13.70 4.09
C PRO A 92 0.17 13.82 4.86
N VAL A 93 -0.90 13.13 4.44
CA VAL A 93 -2.27 13.37 4.94
C VAL A 93 -2.56 12.57 6.22
N GLU A 94 -2.61 11.24 6.11
CA GLU A 94 -2.96 10.32 7.21
C GLU A 94 -1.76 9.43 7.56
N THR A 95 -0.75 10.00 8.23
CA THR A 95 0.48 9.26 8.58
C THR A 95 0.28 8.23 9.70
N GLY A 96 -0.82 8.33 10.45
CA GLY A 96 -1.17 7.38 11.51
C GLY A 96 -1.88 6.12 11.02
N ARG A 97 -2.28 6.06 9.73
CA ARG A 97 -2.99 4.92 9.16
C ARG A 97 -2.09 4.15 8.20
N GLY A 98 -1.97 2.84 8.45
CA GLY A 98 -1.28 1.92 7.57
C GLY A 98 -2.14 1.51 6.38
N PHE A 99 -1.49 1.36 5.23
CA PHE A 99 -2.08 0.86 4.01
C PHE A 99 -1.17 -0.22 3.43
N VAL A 100 -1.76 -1.32 2.96
CA VAL A 100 -1.02 -2.39 2.29
C VAL A 100 -1.50 -2.48 0.85
N LEU A 101 -0.59 -2.23 -0.07
CA LEU A 101 -0.80 -2.44 -1.50
C LEU A 101 -0.32 -3.84 -1.84
N HIS A 102 -1.21 -4.66 -2.41
CA HIS A 102 -0.92 -6.07 -2.68
C HIS A 102 -1.65 -6.57 -3.93
N SER A 103 -1.35 -7.80 -4.34
CA SER A 103 -2.03 -8.47 -5.44
C SER A 103 -3.49 -8.81 -5.11
N SER A 104 -4.29 -9.13 -6.12
CA SER A 104 -5.70 -9.52 -5.91
C SER A 104 -5.91 -10.96 -5.39
N ASP A 105 -4.83 -11.63 -4.96
CA ASP A 105 -4.82 -12.94 -4.30
C ASP A 105 -5.39 -12.91 -2.88
N TYR A 106 -5.15 -11.81 -2.16
CA TYR A 106 -5.76 -11.53 -0.88
C TYR A 106 -6.99 -10.62 -1.06
N PHE A 107 -8.11 -10.97 -0.42
CA PHE A 107 -9.31 -10.15 -0.44
C PHE A 107 -10.07 -10.24 0.89
N ALA A 108 -10.22 -9.10 1.56
CA ALA A 108 -11.06 -8.94 2.73
C ALA A 108 -12.30 -8.13 2.35
N ALA A 109 -13.48 -8.75 2.44
CA ALA A 109 -14.73 -8.25 1.85
C ALA A 109 -15.12 -6.80 2.23
N ASP A 110 -14.77 -6.36 3.44
CA ASP A 110 -15.15 -5.03 3.97
C ASP A 110 -13.98 -4.04 4.07
N SER A 111 -12.79 -4.46 3.65
CA SER A 111 -11.54 -3.76 3.98
C SER A 111 -10.58 -3.60 2.80
N THR A 112 -10.83 -4.33 1.70
CA THR A 112 -10.01 -4.30 0.48
C THR A 112 -10.71 -3.49 -0.61
N LEU A 113 -10.02 -2.47 -1.11
CA LEU A 113 -10.41 -1.68 -2.27
C LEU A 113 -9.69 -2.24 -3.52
N PRO A 114 -10.43 -2.79 -4.50
CA PRO A 114 -9.84 -3.21 -5.78
C PRO A 114 -9.56 -1.98 -6.66
N ILE A 115 -8.31 -1.77 -7.06
CA ILE A 115 -7.89 -0.59 -7.83
C ILE A 115 -7.91 -0.93 -9.33
N ASP A 116 -7.04 -1.85 -9.74
CA ASP A 116 -6.85 -2.28 -11.14
C ASP A 116 -6.67 -3.81 -11.23
N ASP A 117 -6.57 -4.34 -12.45
CA ASP A 117 -6.40 -5.78 -12.71
C ASP A 117 -5.12 -6.31 -12.02
N GLY A 118 -5.30 -6.99 -10.89
CA GLY A 118 -4.22 -7.60 -10.11
C GLY A 118 -3.65 -6.72 -9.00
N VAL A 119 -4.22 -5.53 -8.72
CA VAL A 119 -3.77 -4.65 -7.64
C VAL A 119 -4.92 -4.24 -6.73
N SER A 120 -4.73 -4.48 -5.44
CA SER A 120 -5.69 -4.24 -4.37
C SER A 120 -5.04 -3.44 -3.23
N LEU A 121 -5.85 -2.67 -2.52
CA LEU A 121 -5.43 -1.88 -1.37
C LEU A 121 -6.25 -2.27 -0.15
N THR A 122 -5.59 -2.68 0.93
CA THR A 122 -6.26 -2.98 2.20
C THR A 122 -5.79 -2.01 3.28
N ALA A 123 -6.74 -1.48 4.06
CA ALA A 123 -6.50 -0.45 5.07
C ALA A 123 -6.90 -0.91 6.48
N THR A 124 -6.53 -2.16 6.84
CA THR A 124 -6.78 -2.78 8.14
C THR A 124 -5.55 -3.43 8.72
N VAL A 125 -5.57 -3.60 10.05
CA VAL A 125 -4.51 -4.28 10.80
C VAL A 125 -4.49 -5.79 10.51
N ASP A 126 -5.61 -6.37 10.11
CA ASP A 126 -5.74 -7.81 9.89
C ASP A 126 -4.86 -8.33 8.76
N ILE A 127 -4.63 -7.53 7.70
CA ILE A 127 -3.72 -7.91 6.62
C ILE A 127 -2.27 -7.96 7.10
N LEU A 128 -1.87 -7.09 8.04
CA LEU A 128 -0.54 -7.13 8.66
C LEU A 128 -0.38 -8.40 9.50
N ARG A 129 -1.45 -8.82 10.21
CA ARG A 129 -1.48 -10.13 10.91
C ARG A 129 -1.36 -11.30 9.94
N ALA A 130 -2.06 -11.23 8.80
CA ALA A 130 -2.01 -12.25 7.78
C ALA A 130 -0.59 -12.40 7.22
N ILE A 131 0.05 -11.28 6.83
CA ILE A 131 1.44 -11.21 6.36
C ILE A 131 2.39 -11.79 7.41
N ALA A 132 2.30 -11.33 8.66
CA ALA A 132 3.15 -11.83 9.75
C ALA A 132 3.01 -13.34 10.00
N SER A 133 1.86 -13.93 9.68
CA SER A 133 1.59 -15.37 9.83
C SER A 133 1.91 -16.21 8.59
N GLY A 134 2.51 -15.63 7.55
CA GLY A 134 2.78 -16.32 6.27
C GLY A 134 1.52 -16.63 5.46
N LYS A 135 0.39 -16.01 5.81
CA LYS A 135 -0.91 -16.11 5.10
C LYS A 135 -1.25 -14.80 4.38
N GLY A 136 -0.26 -13.94 4.22
CA GLY A 136 -0.37 -12.73 3.42
C GLY A 136 -0.49 -13.05 1.93
N PRO A 137 -0.82 -12.04 1.12
CA PRO A 137 -0.66 -12.09 -0.33
C PRO A 137 0.79 -12.43 -0.72
#